data_AF-A0A4P6Y5W4-F1
#
_entry.id   AF-A0A4P6Y5W4-F1
#
_cell.length_a   1.000
_cell.length_b   1.000
_cell.length_c   1.000
_cell.angle_alpha   90.00
_cell.angle_beta   90.00
_cell.angle_gamma   90.00
#
_symmetry.space_group_name_H-M   'P 1'
#
loop_
_entity.id
_entity.type
_entity.pdbx_description
1 polymer ?
#
loop_
_entity_poly.entity_id
_entity_poly.type
_entity_poly.pdbx_seq_one_letter_code
_entity_poly.pdbx_strand_id
1 'polypeptide(L)'
;MIDKQINKDLILRERLALQRTILANQSTFLAFLRTSMYFFIAGLSLESLLKIENSFIIEWFLFISSFVIFCVGVFNYFKHKKMILDNEKHIGDYKMQYDEQ
;
A
#
# COMPACT_ATOMS: atom_id res chain seq x y z
N MET A 1 20.71 15.84 -31.75
CA MET A 1 20.22 16.67 -30.63
C MET A 1 18.77 16.38 -30.28
N ILE A 2 17.87 16.14 -31.25
CA ILE A 2 16.44 15.86 -31.02
C ILE A 2 16.19 14.54 -30.27
N ASP A 3 16.90 13.45 -30.62
CA ASP A 3 16.77 12.15 -29.93
C ASP A 3 17.08 12.17 -28.43
N LYS A 4 18.12 12.92 -28.01
CA LYS A 4 18.52 13.01 -26.59
C LYS A 4 17.46 13.72 -25.75
N GLN A 5 16.74 14.68 -26.33
CA GLN A 5 15.68 15.41 -25.66
C GLN A 5 14.39 14.57 -25.52
N ILE A 6 14.04 13.79 -26.56
CA ILE A 6 12.90 12.87 -26.53
C ILE A 6 13.10 11.80 -25.44
N ASN A 7 14.31 11.26 -25.32
CA ASN A 7 14.59 10.22 -24.33
C ASN A 7 14.49 10.71 -22.87
N LYS A 8 14.98 11.93 -22.59
CA LYS A 8 14.90 12.53 -21.25
C LYS A 8 13.45 12.78 -20.82
N ASP A 9 12.60 13.22 -21.74
CA ASP A 9 11.17 13.43 -21.46
C ASP A 9 10.44 12.11 -21.16
N LEU A 10 10.77 11.04 -21.89
CA LEU A 10 10.26 9.70 -21.63
C LEU A 10 10.64 9.20 -20.23
N ILE A 11 11.92 9.30 -19.84
CA ILE A 11 12.39 8.89 -18.51
C ILE A 11 11.68 9.68 -17.39
N LEU A 12 11.51 11.00 -17.57
CA LEU A 12 10.82 11.83 -16.59
C LEU A 12 9.35 11.41 -16.45
N ARG A 13 8.68 11.14 -17.58
CA ARG A 13 7.28 10.72 -17.62
C ARG A 13 7.08 9.36 -16.94
N GLU A 14 8.00 8.42 -17.14
CA GLU A 14 7.97 7.13 -16.45
C GLU A 14 8.17 7.27 -14.94
N ARG A 15 9.11 8.12 -14.49
CA ARG A 15 9.31 8.41 -13.06
C ARG A 15 8.07 9.05 -12.43
N LEU A 16 7.42 9.98 -13.12
CA LEU A 16 6.15 10.59 -12.70
C LEU A 16 5.00 9.57 -12.68
N ALA A 17 4.97 8.61 -13.61
CA ALA A 17 4.01 7.51 -13.60
C ALA A 17 4.22 6.58 -12.39
N LEU A 18 5.47 6.19 -12.08
CA LEU A 18 5.79 5.38 -10.92
C LEU A 18 5.38 6.06 -9.60
N GLN A 19 5.67 7.36 -9.44
CA GLN A 19 5.25 8.10 -8.24
C GLN A 19 3.73 8.04 -8.01
N ARG A 20 2.94 8.17 -9.08
CA ARG A 20 1.47 8.04 -9.01
C ARG A 20 1.04 6.65 -8.56
N THR A 21 1.69 5.59 -9.06
CA THR A 21 1.42 4.22 -8.63
C THR A 21 1.83 3.97 -7.18
N ILE A 22 2.95 4.54 -6.72
CA ILE A 22 3.40 4.44 -5.32
C ILE A 22 2.40 5.11 -4.38
N LEU A 23 1.96 6.33 -4.73
CA LEU A 23 1.01 7.08 -3.92
C LEU A 23 -0.36 6.38 -3.87
N ALA A 24 -0.80 5.80 -4.98
CA ALA A 24 -2.00 4.96 -5.01
C ALA A 24 -1.86 3.73 -4.09
N ASN A 25 -0.73 3.04 -4.11
CA ASN A 25 -0.48 1.90 -3.22
C ASN A 25 -0.45 2.30 -1.73
N GLN A 26 0.12 3.45 -1.39
CA GLN A 26 0.06 4.01 -0.03
C GLN A 26 -1.39 4.32 0.38
N SER A 27 -2.19 4.90 -0.52
CA SER A 27 -3.61 5.17 -0.26
C SER A 27 -4.40 3.86 -0.02
N THR A 28 -4.16 2.83 -0.82
CA THR A 28 -4.77 1.51 -0.63
C THR A 28 -4.39 0.90 0.72
N PHE A 29 -3.13 0.99 1.13
CA PHE A 29 -2.70 0.53 2.45
C PHE A 29 -3.38 1.29 3.59
N LEU A 30 -3.45 2.62 3.50
CA LEU A 30 -4.14 3.44 4.49
C LEU A 30 -5.65 3.14 4.57
N ALA A 31 -6.29 2.76 3.46
CA ALA A 31 -7.69 2.32 3.45
C ALA A 31 -7.87 0.97 4.18
N PHE A 32 -6.97 0.02 3.97
CA PHE A 32 -6.96 -1.24 4.72
C PHE A 32 -6.72 -1.01 6.22
N LEU A 33 -5.77 -0.13 6.58
CA LEU A 33 -5.50 0.25 7.97
C LEU A 33 -6.74 0.89 8.62
N ARG A 34 -7.41 1.80 7.91
CA ARG A 34 -8.62 2.46 8.39
C ARG A 34 -9.73 1.45 8.65
N THR A 35 -9.97 0.53 7.72
CA THR A 35 -11.01 -0.49 7.87
C THR A 35 -10.71 -1.43 9.03
N SER A 36 -9.47 -1.91 9.19
CA SER A 36 -9.10 -2.72 10.35
C SER A 36 -9.29 -1.97 11.68
N MET A 37 -8.92 -0.68 11.73
CA MET A 37 -9.14 0.18 12.89
C MET A 37 -10.62 0.32 13.24
N TYR A 38 -11.51 0.50 12.26
CA TYR A 38 -12.95 0.57 12.52
C TYR A 38 -13.49 -0.73 13.14
N PHE A 39 -13.08 -1.90 12.63
CA PHE A 39 -13.48 -3.18 13.22
C PHE A 39 -12.91 -3.38 14.63
N PHE A 40 -11.69 -2.91 14.89
CA PHE A 40 -11.09 -2.96 16.22
C PHE A 40 -11.84 -2.09 17.23
N ILE A 41 -12.10 -0.82 16.86
CA ILE A 41 -12.86 0.13 17.69
C ILE A 41 -14.29 -0.37 17.92
N ALA A 42 -14.93 -0.93 16.89
CA ALA A 42 -16.24 -1.55 17.02
C ALA A 42 -16.20 -2.73 18.01
N GLY A 43 -15.17 -3.56 17.98
CA GLY A 43 -14.95 -4.64 18.94
C GLY A 43 -14.81 -4.13 20.38
N LEU A 44 -13.97 -3.12 20.60
CA LEU A 44 -13.80 -2.49 21.93
C LEU A 44 -15.08 -1.81 22.43
N SER A 45 -15.81 -1.15 21.53
CA SER A 45 -17.09 -0.53 21.86
C SER A 45 -18.14 -1.59 22.22
N LEU A 46 -18.10 -2.76 21.59
CA LEU A 46 -18.98 -3.88 21.91
C LEU A 46 -18.64 -4.46 23.29
N GLU A 47 -17.35 -4.69 23.57
CA GLU A 47 -16.83 -5.16 24.86
C GLU A 47 -17.29 -4.27 26.03
N SER A 48 -17.24 -2.94 25.85
CA SER A 48 -17.66 -2.00 26.89
C SER A 48 -19.18 -1.92 27.08
N LEU A 49 -19.99 -2.21 26.05
CA LEU A 49 -21.45 -2.01 26.07
C LEU A 49 -22.23 -3.30 26.36
N LEU A 50 -21.76 -4.44 25.88
CA LEU A 50 -22.44 -5.73 25.90
C LEU A 50 -21.90 -6.67 26.98
N LYS A 51 -21.67 -6.14 28.19
CA LYS A 51 -21.27 -6.87 29.42
C LYS A 51 -22.32 -7.91 29.90
N ILE A 52 -22.89 -8.66 28.97
CA ILE A 52 -23.93 -9.67 29.07
C ILE A 52 -23.29 -10.96 28.53
N GLU A 53 -23.43 -12.02 29.34
CA GLU A 53 -22.77 -13.34 29.32
C GLU A 53 -22.59 -14.05 27.96
N ASN A 54 -23.23 -13.59 26.88
CA ASN A 54 -23.29 -14.29 25.60
C ASN A 54 -22.68 -13.54 24.39
N SER A 55 -22.10 -12.34 24.58
CA SER A 55 -21.54 -11.54 23.45
C SER A 55 -20.07 -11.85 23.08
N PHE A 56 -19.37 -12.62 23.92
CA PHE A 56 -17.94 -12.95 23.72
C PHE A 56 -17.63 -13.53 22.33
N ILE A 57 -18.57 -14.28 21.73
CA ILE A 57 -18.35 -14.92 20.43
C ILE A 57 -18.30 -13.89 19.28
N ILE A 58 -19.07 -12.81 19.40
CA ILE A 58 -19.17 -11.75 18.38
C ILE A 58 -17.95 -10.83 18.48
N GLU A 59 -17.53 -10.49 19.70
CA GLU A 59 -16.31 -9.72 19.95
C GLU A 59 -15.08 -10.40 19.37
N TRP A 60 -14.92 -11.69 19.65
CA TRP A 60 -13.79 -12.47 19.14
C TRP A 60 -13.80 -12.53 17.61
N PHE A 61 -14.99 -12.67 17.00
CA PHE A 61 -15.13 -12.63 15.55
C PHE A 61 -14.74 -11.28 14.95
N LEU A 62 -15.13 -10.16 15.58
CA LEU A 62 -14.75 -8.81 15.15
C LEU A 62 -13.23 -8.59 15.26
N PHE A 63 -12.62 -9.04 16.37
CA PHE A 63 -11.19 -8.93 16.59
C PHE A 63 -10.38 -9.75 15.58
N ILE A 64 -10.78 -11.00 15.32
CA ILE A 64 -10.15 -11.84 14.29
C ILE A 64 -10.28 -11.16 12.92
N SER A 65 -11.48 -10.71 12.56
CA SER A 65 -11.72 -10.03 11.29
C SER A 65 -10.82 -8.80 11.12
N SER A 66 -10.74 -7.95 12.16
CA SER A 66 -9.84 -6.79 12.18
C SER A 66 -8.38 -7.19 11.95
N PHE A 67 -7.91 -8.22 12.66
CA PHE A 67 -6.53 -8.71 12.54
C PHE A 67 -6.23 -9.27 11.15
N VAL A 68 -7.17 -10.04 10.57
CA VAL A 68 -7.05 -10.58 9.21
C VAL A 68 -6.96 -9.45 8.19
N ILE A 69 -7.86 -8.45 8.26
CA ILE A 69 -7.84 -7.29 7.34
C ILE A 69 -6.53 -6.52 7.46
N PHE A 70 -6.04 -6.33 8.69
CA PHE A 70 -4.76 -5.67 8.93
C PHE A 70 -3.59 -6.44 8.32
N CYS A 71 -3.50 -7.76 8.58
CA CYS A 71 -2.45 -8.61 8.02
C CYS A 71 -2.49 -8.64 6.49
N VAL A 72 -3.68 -8.74 5.88
CA VAL A 72 -3.84 -8.68 4.42
C VAL A 72 -3.38 -7.33 3.87
N GLY A 73 -3.76 -6.23 4.51
CA GLY A 73 -3.34 -4.88 4.12
C GLY A 73 -1.82 -4.70 4.16
N VAL A 74 -1.18 -5.14 5.25
CA VAL A 74 0.28 -5.09 5.41
C VAL A 74 0.97 -5.96 4.35
N PHE A 75 0.55 -7.22 4.19
CA PHE A 75 1.16 -8.13 3.22
C PHE A 75 1.06 -7.60 1.79
N ASN A 76 -0.11 -7.07 1.41
CA ASN A 76 -0.33 -6.54 0.07
C ASN A 76 0.51 -5.28 -0.21
N TYR A 77 0.69 -4.43 0.81
CA TYR A 77 1.57 -3.26 0.72
C TYR A 77 3.03 -3.65 0.50
N PHE A 78 3.54 -4.61 1.28
CA PHE A 78 4.92 -5.10 1.13
C PHE A 78 5.15 -5.75 -0.24
N LYS A 79 4.19 -6.56 -0.73
CA LYS A 79 4.25 -7.18 -2.05
C LYS A 79 4.34 -6.12 -3.17
N HIS A 80 3.46 -5.12 -3.15
CA HIS A 80 3.47 -4.06 -4.17
C HIS A 80 4.70 -3.16 -4.07
N LYS A 81 5.16 -2.85 -2.85
CA LYS A 81 6.39 -2.08 -2.64
C LYS A 81 7.61 -2.79 -3.28
N LYS A 82 7.69 -4.12 -3.14
CA LYS A 82 8.78 -4.91 -3.74
C LYS A 82 8.71 -4.91 -5.27
N MET A 83 7.53 -5.06 -5.86
CA MET A 83 7.34 -4.99 -7.31
C MET A 83 7.73 -3.63 -7.89
N ILE A 84 7.36 -2.53 -7.22
CA ILE A 84 7.69 -1.18 -7.71
C ILE A 84 9.21 -0.92 -7.64
N LEU A 85 9.87 -1.34 -6.55
CA LEU A 85 11.32 -1.19 -6.39
C LEU A 85 12.11 -1.92 -7.50
N ASP A 86 11.64 -3.09 -7.91
CA ASP A 86 12.24 -3.88 -8.99
C ASP A 86 12.09 -3.18 -10.36
N ASN A 87 10.91 -2.64 -10.64
CA ASN A 87 10.65 -1.84 -11.86
C ASN A 87 11.50 -0.57 -11.90
N GLU A 88 11.74 0.08 -10.76
CA GLU A 88 12.56 1.28 -10.69
C GLU A 88 14.03 1.02 -11.07
N LYS A 89 14.53 -0.19 -10.77
CA LYS A 89 15.90 -0.61 -11.06
C LYS A 89 16.17 -0.66 -12.56
N HIS A 90 15.20 -1.13 -13.35
CA HIS A 90 15.27 -1.13 -14.81
C HIS A 90 15.29 0.29 -15.39
N ILE A 91 14.58 1.25 -14.78
CA ILE A 91 14.59 2.66 -15.25
C ILE A 91 15.91 3.37 -14.92
N GLY A 92 16.59 2.95 -13.85
CA GLY A 92 17.89 3.49 -13.42
C GLY A 92 19.03 3.22 -14.42
N ASP A 93 19.05 2.03 -15.02
CA ASP A 93 20.11 1.64 -15.96
C ASP A 93 20.07 2.46 -17.26
N TYR A 94 18.88 2.85 -17.74
CA TYR A 94 18.79 3.75 -18.91
C TYR A 94 19.40 5.12 -18.63
N LYS A 95 19.31 5.63 -17.40
CA LYS A 95 19.87 6.95 -17.04
C LYS A 95 21.41 6.96 -17.12
N MET A 96 22.06 5.88 -16.68
CA MET A 96 23.53 5.74 -16.69
C MET A 96 24.08 5.75 -18.13
N GLN A 97 23.36 5.15 -19.08
CA GLN A 97 23.76 5.11 -20.51
C GLN A 97 23.69 6.47 -21.23
N TYR A 98 22.87 7.43 -20.77
CA TYR A 98 22.73 8.75 -21.41
C TYR A 98 23.58 9.85 -20.78
N ASP A 99 23.90 9.73 -19.48
CA ASP A 99 24.77 10.67 -18.79
C ASP A 99 26.26 10.45 -19.18
N GLU A 100 26.62 9.26 -19.72
CA GLU A 100 27.96 8.93 -20.24
C GLU A 100 28.17 9.28 -21.74
N GLN A 101 27.17 9.80 -22.47
CA GLN A 101 27.27 10.22 -23.89
C GLN A 101 27.20 11.72 -24.10
#